data_AF-A0A318JX29-F1
#
_entry.id   AF-A0A318JX29-F1
#
_cell.length_a   1.000
_cell.length_b   1.000
_cell.length_c   1.000
_cell.angle_alpha   90.00
_cell.angle_beta   90.00
_cell.angle_gamma   90.00
#
_symmetry.space_group_name_H-M   'P 1'
#
loop_
_entity.id
_entity.type
_entity.pdbx_description
1 polymer ?
#
loop_
_entity_poly.entity_id
_entity_poly.type
_entity_poly.pdbx_seq_one_letter_code
_entity_poly.pdbx_strand_id
1 'polypeptide(L)'
;MTTVPELPFLQILPYLFLYAAIAAAWLPAIVLAGPVKNLVPGHLLAALAGILALISGLISPVAALVLLVLAFLLWASVRNTFPLALRIVAGVLALLVALLLAMHKVPGFHNILLLDKVRFSDDAIPFTLYANFDKGMAGYLLLSLFCSHAGSWKQFLADGKRIALPALLTIAVLTGLGLATQFFRFLPKLPEATLLFFAVNLVLTCVAEEAFFRGLIQESIYRLGNKPAYGYLAIAMSAILFGLAHLGGGMQYAALATVAGLAYAIIYHRTRRLEWVILTHAAFNLYHFVLFTYPRLA
;
A
#
# COMPACT_ATOMS: atom_id res chain seq x y z
N MET A 1 -19.74 -20.47 -7.41
CA MET A 1 -20.23 -19.18 -7.92
C MET A 1 -19.67 -18.08 -7.02
N THR A 2 -18.80 -17.23 -7.55
CA THR A 2 -18.21 -16.08 -6.85
C THR A 2 -19.17 -14.89 -6.95
N THR A 3 -20.22 -14.85 -6.15
CA THR A 3 -21.15 -13.71 -6.14
C THR A 3 -20.59 -12.59 -5.28
N VAL A 4 -20.18 -11.48 -5.91
CA VAL A 4 -19.88 -10.23 -5.20
C VAL A 4 -21.19 -9.73 -4.58
N PRO A 5 -21.22 -9.36 -3.29
CA PRO A 5 -22.44 -8.87 -2.68
C PRO A 5 -22.92 -7.59 -3.35
N GLU A 6 -24.24 -7.45 -3.51
CA GLU A 6 -24.85 -6.17 -3.90
C GLU A 6 -24.71 -5.19 -2.73
N LEU A 7 -23.89 -4.16 -2.90
CA LEU A 7 -23.65 -3.15 -1.87
C LEU A 7 -24.53 -1.92 -2.11
N PRO A 8 -25.09 -1.30 -1.04
CA PRO A 8 -25.79 -0.04 -1.18
C PRO A 8 -24.88 1.01 -1.84
N PHE A 9 -25.41 1.74 -2.82
CA PHE A 9 -24.65 2.77 -3.55
C PHE A 9 -23.91 3.75 -2.62
N LEU A 10 -24.53 4.11 -1.50
CA LEU A 10 -23.97 5.02 -0.50
C LEU A 10 -22.71 4.47 0.21
N GLN A 11 -22.52 3.14 0.26
CA GLN A 11 -21.33 2.51 0.82
C GLN A 11 -20.19 2.37 -0.21
N ILE A 12 -20.50 2.34 -1.51
CA ILE A 12 -19.52 2.28 -2.59
C ILE A 12 -18.88 3.65 -2.84
N LEU A 13 -19.67 4.72 -2.75
CA LEU A 13 -19.26 6.07 -3.11
C LEU A 13 -17.98 6.57 -2.37
N PRO A 14 -17.79 6.34 -1.06
CA PRO A 14 -16.55 6.67 -0.36
C PRO A 14 -15.31 6.03 -1.01
N TYR A 15 -15.41 4.78 -1.46
CA TYR A 15 -14.30 4.08 -2.11
C TYR A 15 -13.99 4.66 -3.48
N LEU A 16 -15.00 5.02 -4.28
CA LEU A 16 -14.76 5.67 -5.58
C LEU A 16 -13.95 6.96 -5.41
N PHE A 17 -14.31 7.79 -4.43
CA PHE A 17 -13.57 9.01 -4.14
C PHE A 17 -12.18 8.73 -3.55
N LEU A 18 -12.02 7.70 -2.71
CA LEU A 18 -10.70 7.30 -2.20
C LEU A 18 -9.78 6.78 -3.31
N TYR A 19 -10.31 5.96 -4.23
CA TYR A 19 -9.56 5.49 -5.40
C TYR A 19 -9.15 6.65 -6.29
N ALA A 20 -10.08 7.59 -6.55
CA ALA A 20 -9.79 8.80 -7.30
C ALA A 20 -8.75 9.68 -6.58
N ALA A 21 -8.80 9.79 -5.25
CA ALA A 21 -7.83 10.54 -4.45
C ALA A 21 -6.43 9.94 -4.57
N ILE A 22 -6.31 8.60 -4.45
CA ILE A 22 -5.06 7.88 -4.62
C ILE A 22 -4.51 8.09 -6.03
N ALA A 23 -5.32 7.92 -7.07
CA ALA A 23 -4.89 8.18 -8.44
C ALA A 23 -4.45 9.64 -8.64
N ALA A 24 -5.18 10.59 -8.04
CA ALA A 24 -4.89 12.02 -8.10
C ALA A 24 -3.64 12.42 -7.29
N ALA A 25 -3.05 11.54 -6.48
CA ALA A 25 -1.81 11.83 -5.74
C ALA A 25 -0.62 12.12 -6.67
N TRP A 26 -0.66 11.62 -7.91
CA TRP A 26 0.36 11.88 -8.93
C TRP A 26 0.10 13.14 -9.77
N LEU A 27 -1.02 13.83 -9.56
CA LEU A 27 -1.33 15.07 -10.28
C LEU A 27 -0.65 16.27 -9.61
N PRO A 28 -0.18 17.26 -10.39
CA PRO A 28 0.36 18.49 -9.82
C PRO A 28 -0.73 19.28 -9.09
N ALA A 29 -0.31 20.09 -8.12
CA ALA A 29 -1.20 21.06 -7.51
C ALA A 29 -1.67 22.09 -8.56
N ILE A 30 -2.96 22.43 -8.50
CA ILE A 30 -3.56 23.48 -9.31
C ILE A 30 -3.26 24.82 -8.63
N VAL A 31 -2.54 25.69 -9.34
CA VAL A 31 -2.28 27.06 -8.87
C VAL A 31 -3.52 27.90 -9.15
N LEU A 32 -4.13 28.46 -8.11
CA LEU A 32 -5.34 29.27 -8.23
C LEU A 32 -5.01 30.75 -8.01
N ALA A 33 -5.70 31.63 -8.74
CA ALA A 33 -5.71 33.06 -8.45
C ALA A 33 -6.65 33.31 -7.26
N GLY A 34 -6.11 33.37 -6.04
CA GLY A 34 -6.90 33.56 -4.83
C GLY A 34 -6.14 33.31 -3.52
N PRO A 35 -6.80 33.33 -2.36
CA PRO A 35 -6.16 33.13 -1.05
C PRO A 35 -5.61 31.70 -0.87
N VAL A 36 -6.20 30.71 -1.55
CA VAL A 36 -5.67 29.35 -1.65
C VAL A 36 -4.70 29.30 -2.82
N LYS A 37 -3.40 29.39 -2.54
CA LYS A 37 -2.38 29.47 -3.59
C LYS A 37 -2.21 28.16 -4.36
N ASN A 38 -2.38 27.02 -3.70
CA ASN A 38 -2.21 25.69 -4.27
C ASN A 38 -3.34 24.77 -3.83
N LEU A 39 -4.12 24.28 -4.78
CA LEU A 39 -5.14 23.25 -4.55
C LEU A 39 -4.61 21.90 -5.01
N VAL A 40 -4.59 20.91 -4.12
CA VAL A 40 -4.19 19.55 -4.48
C VAL A 40 -5.47 18.71 -4.63
N PRO A 41 -5.87 18.30 -5.85
CA PRO A 41 -7.15 17.64 -6.11
C PRO A 41 -7.37 16.39 -5.24
N GLY A 42 -6.32 15.59 -5.04
CA GLY A 42 -6.39 14.40 -4.20
C GLY A 42 -6.88 14.69 -2.77
N HIS A 43 -6.49 15.82 -2.16
CA HIS A 43 -6.89 16.14 -0.79
C HIS A 43 -8.39 16.45 -0.69
N LEU A 44 -8.95 17.11 -1.72
CA LEU A 44 -10.40 17.33 -1.78
C LEU A 44 -11.15 16.02 -1.94
N LEU A 45 -10.68 15.14 -2.83
CA LEU A 45 -11.28 13.83 -3.07
C LEU A 45 -11.20 12.95 -1.81
N ALA A 46 -10.08 12.96 -1.09
CA ALA A 46 -9.92 12.22 0.16
C ALA A 46 -10.80 12.78 1.28
N ALA A 47 -10.92 14.12 1.39
CA ALA A 47 -11.83 14.74 2.34
C ALA A 47 -13.29 14.37 2.04
N LEU A 48 -13.69 14.41 0.77
CA LEU A 48 -15.02 13.98 0.34
C LEU A 48 -15.25 12.49 0.62
N ALA A 49 -14.26 11.63 0.35
CA ALA A 49 -14.32 10.22 0.70
C ALA A 49 -14.55 10.02 2.20
N GLY A 50 -13.83 10.75 3.06
CA GLY A 50 -14.00 10.70 4.52
C GLY A 50 -15.37 11.20 5.00
N ILE A 51 -15.87 12.30 4.43
CA ILE A 51 -17.20 12.85 4.76
C ILE A 51 -18.29 11.84 4.37
N LEU A 52 -18.22 11.30 3.16
CA LEU A 52 -19.18 10.29 2.70
C LEU A 52 -19.08 9.00 3.50
N ALA A 53 -17.88 8.60 3.93
CA ALA A 53 -17.69 7.46 4.81
C ALA A 53 -18.33 7.66 6.20
N LEU A 54 -18.31 8.90 6.73
CA LEU A 54 -19.02 9.24 7.96
C LEU A 54 -20.53 9.20 7.76
N ILE A 55 -21.04 9.81 6.68
CA ILE A 55 -22.48 9.85 6.37
C ILE A 55 -23.04 8.44 6.14
N SER A 56 -22.29 7.56 5.48
CA SER A 56 -22.69 6.18 5.20
C SER A 56 -22.53 5.22 6.39
N GLY A 57 -21.91 5.67 7.48
CA GLY A 57 -21.56 4.83 8.63
C GLY A 57 -20.37 3.89 8.39
N LEU A 58 -19.71 3.99 7.24
CA LEU A 58 -18.50 3.21 6.93
C LEU A 58 -17.38 3.47 7.94
N ILE A 59 -17.26 4.72 8.41
CA ILE A 59 -16.39 5.09 9.52
C ILE A 59 -17.18 5.82 10.61
N SER A 60 -16.77 5.63 11.86
CA SER A 60 -17.26 6.39 13.01
C SER A 60 -16.54 7.74 13.15
N PRO A 61 -17.08 8.69 13.96
CA PRO A 61 -16.37 9.91 14.31
C PRO A 61 -15.00 9.67 14.96
N VAL A 62 -14.85 8.59 15.74
CA VAL A 62 -13.56 8.20 16.35
C VAL A 62 -12.55 7.82 15.27
N ALA A 63 -12.97 7.01 14.29
CA ALA A 63 -12.12 6.63 13.16
C ALA A 63 -11.70 7.84 12.32
N ALA A 64 -12.61 8.78 12.06
CA ALA A 64 -12.29 10.03 11.39
C ALA A 64 -11.26 10.88 12.18
N LEU A 65 -11.40 10.97 13.51
CA LEU A 65 -10.42 11.65 14.36
C LEU A 65 -9.04 11.01 14.25
N VAL A 66 -8.95 9.67 14.26
CA VAL A 66 -7.67 8.96 14.10
C VAL A 66 -7.01 9.27 12.75
N LEU A 67 -7.77 9.36 11.66
CA LEU A 67 -7.25 9.76 10.35
C LEU A 67 -6.74 11.20 10.34
N LEU A 68 -7.44 12.13 11.01
CA LEU A 68 -6.99 13.51 11.18
C LEU A 68 -5.70 13.60 12.02
N VAL A 69 -5.61 12.80 13.08
CA VAL A 69 -4.39 12.69 13.90
C VAL A 69 -3.23 12.17 13.06
N LEU A 70 -3.43 11.13 12.25
CA LEU A 70 -2.40 10.63 11.35
C LEU A 70 -1.93 11.72 10.37
N ALA A 71 -2.87 12.42 9.72
CA ALA A 71 -2.54 13.51 8.80
C ALA A 71 -1.72 14.62 9.47
N PHE A 72 -2.11 15.02 10.69
CA PHE A 72 -1.38 16.02 11.47
C PHE A 72 0.03 15.55 11.84
N LEU A 73 0.20 14.31 12.32
CA LEU A 73 1.50 13.75 12.69
C LEU A 73 2.44 13.68 11.47
N LEU A 74 1.93 13.26 10.31
CA LEU A 74 2.69 13.24 9.06
C LEU A 74 3.13 14.64 8.65
N TRP A 75 2.22 15.61 8.66
CA TRP A 75 2.53 17.01 8.38
C TRP A 75 3.59 17.57 9.33
N ALA A 76 3.44 17.32 10.63
CA ALA A 76 4.39 17.78 11.65
C ALA A 76 5.78 17.15 11.46
N SER A 77 5.86 15.88 11.07
CA SER A 77 7.14 15.17 10.87
C SER A 77 8.02 15.77 9.76
N VAL A 78 7.39 16.37 8.73
CA VAL A 78 8.10 16.95 7.57
C VAL A 78 8.24 18.47 7.65
N ARG A 79 7.68 19.12 8.68
CA ARG A 79 7.69 20.57 8.80
C ARG A 79 9.00 21.09 9.39
N ASN A 80 9.85 21.68 8.55
CA ASN A 80 11.16 22.21 8.94
C ASN A 80 11.12 23.35 9.99
N THR A 81 9.96 23.99 10.21
CA THR A 81 9.80 24.99 11.28
C THR A 81 9.75 24.37 12.67
N PHE A 82 9.53 23.05 12.78
CA PHE A 82 9.54 22.35 14.07
C PHE A 82 10.93 21.81 14.42
N PRO A 83 11.29 21.75 15.72
CA PRO A 83 12.52 21.13 16.18
C PRO A 83 12.64 19.67 15.74
N LEU A 84 13.87 19.21 15.49
CA LEU A 84 14.15 17.84 15.04
C LEU A 84 13.52 16.78 15.96
N ALA A 85 13.60 16.97 17.28
CA ALA A 85 13.02 16.05 18.25
C ALA A 85 11.51 15.89 18.06
N LEU A 86 10.77 16.99 17.87
CA LEU A 86 9.33 16.96 17.65
C LEU A 86 8.99 16.26 16.32
N ARG A 87 9.78 16.49 15.28
CA ARG A 87 9.61 15.84 13.98
C ARG A 87 9.81 14.33 14.05
N ILE A 88 10.83 13.88 14.79
CA ILE A 88 11.09 12.45 15.03
C ILE A 88 9.95 11.82 15.82
N VAL A 89 9.52 12.45 16.93
CA VAL A 89 8.40 11.95 17.74
C VAL A 89 7.13 11.86 16.89
N ALA A 90 6.80 12.90 16.12
CA ALA A 90 5.65 12.89 15.23
C ALA A 90 5.74 11.77 14.18
N GLY A 91 6.92 11.54 13.59
CA GLY A 91 7.15 10.45 12.64
C GLY A 91 6.98 9.05 13.26
N VAL A 92 7.50 8.84 14.47
CA VAL A 92 7.32 7.56 15.21
C VAL A 92 5.85 7.33 15.54
N LEU A 93 5.15 8.35 16.03
CA LEU A 93 3.71 8.25 16.31
C LEU A 93 2.90 8.01 15.03
N ALA A 94 3.24 8.68 13.92
CA ALA A 94 2.60 8.43 12.62
C ALA A 94 2.79 6.98 12.16
N LEU A 95 3.99 6.43 12.33
CA LEU A 95 4.30 5.03 12.02
C LEU A 95 3.43 4.08 12.86
N LEU A 96 3.32 4.31 14.16
CA LEU A 96 2.50 3.47 15.05
C LEU A 96 1.01 3.54 14.68
N VAL A 97 0.48 4.72 14.43
CA VAL A 97 -0.93 4.91 14.02
C VAL A 97 -1.19 4.25 12.66
N ALA A 98 -0.32 4.46 11.68
CA ALA A 98 -0.44 3.84 10.37
C ALA A 98 -0.38 2.30 10.45
N LEU A 99 0.48 1.74 11.31
CA LEU A 99 0.55 0.31 11.55
C LEU A 99 -0.76 -0.22 12.17
N LEU A 100 -1.31 0.46 13.18
CA LEU A 100 -2.58 0.06 13.80
C LEU A 100 -3.76 0.09 12.81
N LEU A 101 -3.79 1.07 11.91
CA LEU A 101 -4.78 1.13 10.82
C LEU A 101 -4.55 -0.01 9.81
N ALA A 102 -3.31 -0.27 9.41
CA ALA A 102 -2.99 -1.36 8.48
C ALA A 102 -3.30 -2.77 9.05
N MET A 103 -3.24 -2.92 10.38
CA MET A 103 -3.61 -4.14 11.10
C MET A 103 -5.10 -4.21 11.48
N HIS A 104 -5.91 -3.23 11.08
CA HIS A 104 -7.35 -3.14 11.40
C HIS A 104 -7.63 -3.19 12.92
N LYS A 105 -6.72 -2.61 13.73
CA LYS A 105 -6.83 -2.60 15.21
C LYS A 105 -7.51 -1.33 15.75
N VAL A 106 -7.71 -0.33 14.91
CA VAL A 106 -8.44 0.89 15.29
C VAL A 106 -9.94 0.64 15.19
N PRO A 107 -10.74 0.93 16.23
CA PRO A 107 -12.18 0.71 16.20
C PRO A 107 -12.89 1.70 15.27
N GLY A 108 -14.10 1.33 14.85
CA GLY A 108 -15.00 2.23 14.13
C GLY A 108 -14.74 2.33 12.63
N PHE A 109 -14.04 1.37 12.04
CA PHE A 109 -14.01 1.13 10.60
C PHE A 109 -14.85 -0.12 10.27
N HIS A 110 -15.82 0.01 9.38
CA HIS A 110 -16.70 -1.08 8.96
C HIS A 110 -16.36 -1.52 7.53
N ASN A 111 -15.12 -1.96 7.32
CA ASN A 111 -14.58 -2.33 6.01
C ASN A 111 -15.46 -3.37 5.29
N ILE A 112 -15.74 -3.13 4.01
CA ILE A 112 -16.64 -3.98 3.22
C ILE A 112 -15.97 -5.32 2.89
N LEU A 113 -16.65 -6.42 3.22
CA LEU A 113 -16.30 -7.77 2.80
C LEU A 113 -16.71 -7.99 1.34
N LEU A 114 -15.73 -8.16 0.45
CA LEU A 114 -15.97 -8.32 -0.99
C LEU A 114 -16.00 -9.79 -1.43
N LEU A 115 -15.13 -10.61 -0.86
CA LEU A 115 -15.07 -12.05 -1.10
C LEU A 115 -14.95 -12.75 0.24
N ASP A 116 -15.85 -13.70 0.54
CA ASP A 116 -15.83 -14.45 1.79
C ASP A 116 -15.41 -15.90 1.57
N LYS A 117 -14.23 -16.28 2.09
CA LYS A 117 -13.71 -17.66 2.13
C LYS A 117 -13.81 -18.40 0.78
N VAL A 118 -13.60 -17.68 -0.32
CA VAL A 118 -13.62 -18.23 -1.67
C VAL A 118 -12.42 -19.15 -1.86
N ARG A 119 -12.66 -20.36 -2.36
CA ARG A 119 -11.59 -21.24 -2.85
C ARG A 119 -11.49 -21.12 -4.36
N PHE A 120 -10.32 -20.73 -4.86
CA PHE A 120 -10.07 -20.60 -6.30
C PHE A 120 -9.57 -21.89 -6.96
N SER A 121 -9.24 -22.91 -6.16
CA SER A 121 -8.93 -24.27 -6.59
C SER A 121 -9.07 -25.25 -5.41
N ASP A 122 -9.17 -26.55 -5.69
CA ASP A 122 -9.41 -27.58 -4.68
C ASP A 122 -8.25 -27.74 -3.67
N ASP A 123 -7.04 -27.42 -4.09
CA ASP A 123 -5.81 -27.48 -3.30
C ASP A 123 -5.51 -26.20 -2.52
N ALA A 124 -6.31 -25.14 -2.68
CA ALA A 124 -6.08 -23.86 -2.05
C ALA A 124 -6.79 -23.72 -0.69
N ILE A 125 -6.15 -23.02 0.25
CA ILE A 125 -6.88 -22.52 1.42
C ILE A 125 -7.93 -21.46 1.01
N PRO A 126 -9.00 -21.26 1.81
CA PRO A 126 -9.96 -20.19 1.57
C PRO A 126 -9.31 -18.79 1.55
N PHE A 127 -9.73 -17.95 0.63
CA PHE A 127 -9.33 -16.54 0.54
C PHE A 127 -10.49 -15.61 0.89
N THR A 128 -10.17 -14.58 1.66
CA THR A 128 -11.12 -13.51 2.01
C THR A 128 -10.54 -12.17 1.60
N LEU A 129 -11.34 -11.34 0.92
CA LEU A 129 -10.95 -10.02 0.46
C LEU A 129 -11.85 -8.96 1.08
N TYR A 130 -11.22 -7.98 1.74
CA TYR A 130 -11.90 -6.79 2.24
C TYR A 130 -11.46 -5.56 1.43
N ALA A 131 -12.41 -4.65 1.16
CA ALA A 131 -12.10 -3.28 0.78
C ALA A 131 -11.76 -2.49 2.05
N ASN A 132 -10.48 -2.48 2.42
CA ASN A 132 -10.03 -1.84 3.66
C ASN A 132 -9.89 -0.32 3.52
N PHE A 133 -10.86 0.43 4.02
CA PHE A 133 -10.91 1.89 3.93
C PHE A 133 -9.88 2.56 4.83
N ASP A 134 -9.69 2.05 6.04
CA ASP A 134 -8.61 2.47 6.96
C ASP A 134 -7.23 2.41 6.31
N LYS A 135 -6.86 1.23 5.79
CA LYS A 135 -5.57 0.99 5.14
C LYS A 135 -5.42 1.85 3.88
N GLY A 136 -6.47 1.97 3.08
CA GLY A 136 -6.49 2.82 1.89
C GLY A 136 -6.27 4.30 2.21
N MET A 137 -6.99 4.84 3.19
CA MET A 137 -6.86 6.25 3.58
C MET A 137 -5.49 6.52 4.24
N ALA A 138 -4.99 5.62 5.09
CA ALA A 138 -3.64 5.71 5.64
C ALA A 138 -2.59 5.71 4.52
N GLY A 139 -2.73 4.80 3.54
CA GLY A 139 -1.88 4.74 2.36
C GLY A 139 -1.90 6.04 1.54
N TYR A 140 -3.08 6.62 1.32
CA TYR A 140 -3.22 7.92 0.66
C TYR A 140 -2.49 9.03 1.42
N LEU A 141 -2.72 9.16 2.74
CA LEU A 141 -2.10 10.20 3.56
C LEU A 141 -0.57 10.08 3.57
N LEU A 142 -0.04 8.85 3.66
CA LEU A 142 1.40 8.60 3.56
C LEU A 142 1.94 9.01 2.19
N LEU A 143 1.25 8.58 1.13
CA LEU A 143 1.63 8.89 -0.25
C LEU A 143 1.66 10.40 -0.51
N SER A 144 0.63 11.14 -0.09
CA SER A 144 0.45 12.56 -0.41
C SER A 144 1.24 13.51 0.47
N LEU A 145 1.49 13.15 1.75
CA LEU A 145 2.12 14.06 2.71
C LEU A 145 3.59 13.75 3.00
N PHE A 146 4.05 12.52 2.71
CA PHE A 146 5.38 12.08 3.12
C PHE A 146 6.24 11.53 1.97
N CYS A 147 5.62 10.80 1.05
CA CYS A 147 6.33 10.06 0.01
C CYS A 147 6.76 10.93 -1.18
N SER A 148 7.76 10.44 -1.90
CA SER A 148 8.21 11.02 -3.17
C SER A 148 7.80 10.15 -4.36
N HIS A 149 7.22 10.78 -5.37
CA HIS A 149 6.76 10.14 -6.61
C HIS A 149 7.43 10.81 -7.83
N ALA A 150 7.40 10.19 -9.00
CA ALA A 150 8.00 10.70 -10.23
C ALA A 150 7.39 12.08 -10.56
N GLY A 151 8.26 13.04 -10.88
CA GLY A 151 7.84 14.42 -11.19
C GLY A 151 7.43 14.63 -12.65
N SER A 152 7.65 13.63 -13.52
CA SER A 152 7.25 13.68 -14.93
C SER A 152 7.15 12.29 -15.54
N TRP A 153 6.40 12.19 -16.63
CA TRP A 153 6.29 10.95 -17.42
C TRP A 153 7.65 10.48 -17.97
N LYS A 154 8.51 11.42 -18.38
CA LYS A 154 9.87 11.12 -18.85
C LYS A 154 10.71 10.45 -17.77
N GLN A 155 10.63 10.94 -16.52
CA GLN A 155 11.32 10.34 -15.39
C GLN A 155 10.78 8.94 -15.09
N PHE A 156 9.46 8.77 -15.07
CA PHE A 156 8.83 7.47 -14.88
C PHE A 156 9.34 6.42 -15.89
N LEU A 157 9.38 6.76 -17.18
CA LEU A 157 9.90 5.86 -18.23
C LEU A 157 11.40 5.56 -18.08
N ALA A 158 12.21 6.56 -17.71
CA ALA A 158 13.64 6.38 -17.50
C ALA A 158 13.92 5.43 -16.31
N ASP A 159 13.19 5.60 -15.21
CA ASP A 159 13.26 4.73 -14.05
C ASP A 159 12.79 3.31 -14.40
N GLY A 160 11.78 3.17 -15.26
CA GLY A 160 11.30 1.89 -15.75
C GLY A 160 12.37 1.06 -16.44
N LYS A 161 13.16 1.68 -17.31
CA LYS A 161 14.29 1.01 -17.98
C LYS A 161 15.33 0.50 -16.97
N ARG A 162 15.57 1.24 -15.88
CA ARG A 162 16.55 0.89 -14.85
C ARG A 162 16.08 -0.24 -13.94
N ILE A 163 14.77 -0.36 -13.74
CA ILE A 163 14.18 -1.33 -12.80
C ILE A 163 13.60 -2.56 -13.50
N ALA A 164 13.41 -2.56 -14.82
CA ALA A 164 12.78 -3.65 -15.55
C ALA A 164 13.43 -5.02 -15.25
N LEU A 165 14.77 -5.10 -15.35
CA LEU A 165 15.49 -6.33 -15.02
C LEU A 165 15.33 -6.73 -13.54
N PRO A 166 15.57 -5.85 -12.54
CA PRO A 166 15.26 -6.14 -11.14
C PRO A 166 13.82 -6.62 -10.89
N ALA A 167 12.82 -6.02 -11.54
CA ALA A 167 11.42 -6.40 -11.40
C ALA A 167 11.16 -7.82 -11.95
N LEU A 168 11.69 -8.13 -13.14
CA LEU A 168 11.59 -9.46 -13.73
C LEU A 168 12.29 -10.53 -12.89
N LEU A 169 13.50 -10.22 -12.38
CA LEU A 169 14.22 -11.10 -11.47
C LEU A 169 13.46 -11.31 -10.17
N THR A 170 12.79 -10.28 -9.65
CA THR A 170 11.95 -10.39 -8.45
C THR A 170 10.84 -11.41 -8.67
N ILE A 171 10.10 -11.29 -9.77
CA ILE A 171 9.04 -12.24 -10.12
C ILE A 171 9.62 -13.66 -10.27
N ALA A 172 10.70 -13.83 -11.03
CA ALA A 172 11.32 -15.14 -11.27
C ALA A 172 11.80 -15.81 -9.97
N VAL A 173 12.48 -15.08 -9.09
CA VAL A 173 12.99 -15.60 -7.81
C VAL A 173 11.83 -15.98 -6.89
N LEU A 174 10.83 -15.12 -6.74
CA LEU A 174 9.68 -15.42 -5.87
C LEU A 174 8.87 -16.61 -6.39
N THR A 175 8.68 -16.73 -7.71
CA THR A 175 8.08 -17.92 -8.33
C THR A 175 8.89 -19.17 -8.03
N GLY A 176 10.20 -19.12 -8.26
CA GLY A 176 11.09 -20.26 -8.03
C GLY A 176 11.07 -20.72 -6.57
N LEU A 177 11.14 -19.78 -5.62
CA LEU A 177 11.07 -20.08 -4.19
C LEU A 177 9.70 -20.61 -3.76
N GLY A 178 8.61 -20.01 -4.26
CA GLY A 178 7.26 -20.48 -3.97
C GLY A 178 7.01 -21.91 -4.44
N LEU A 179 7.48 -22.25 -5.65
CA LEU A 179 7.43 -23.62 -6.18
C LEU A 179 8.35 -24.57 -5.41
N ALA A 180 9.61 -24.19 -5.16
CA ALA A 180 10.59 -25.02 -4.47
C ALA A 180 10.18 -25.36 -3.05
N THR A 181 9.48 -24.43 -2.38
CA THR A 181 8.98 -24.63 -1.01
C THR A 181 7.56 -25.20 -0.95
N GLN A 182 6.96 -25.52 -2.10
CA GLN A 182 5.57 -26.00 -2.19
C GLN A 182 4.56 -25.04 -1.54
N PHE A 183 4.80 -23.73 -1.64
CA PHE A 183 3.86 -22.72 -1.16
C PHE A 183 2.64 -22.60 -2.09
N PHE A 184 2.88 -22.72 -3.40
CA PHE A 184 1.87 -22.82 -4.44
C PHE A 184 2.38 -23.72 -5.56
N ARG A 185 1.47 -24.19 -6.43
CA ARG A 185 1.82 -24.88 -7.68
C ARG A 185 1.33 -24.10 -8.89
N PHE A 186 1.92 -24.35 -10.05
CA PHE A 186 1.46 -23.79 -11.31
C PHE A 186 0.04 -24.30 -11.62
N LEU A 187 -0.88 -23.36 -11.78
CA LEU A 187 -2.30 -23.62 -12.04
C LEU A 187 -2.93 -22.39 -12.72
N PRO A 188 -2.75 -22.24 -14.04
CA PRO A 188 -3.34 -21.15 -14.81
C PRO A 188 -4.85 -21.12 -14.69
N LYS A 189 -5.40 -19.96 -14.34
CA LYS A 189 -6.83 -19.67 -14.22
C LYS A 189 -7.09 -18.19 -14.41
N LEU A 190 -8.32 -17.85 -14.77
CA LEU A 190 -8.78 -16.46 -14.81
C LEU A 190 -10.11 -16.34 -14.06
N PRO A 191 -10.08 -16.26 -12.72
CA PRO A 191 -11.29 -16.13 -11.92
C PRO A 191 -12.08 -14.89 -12.31
N GLU A 192 -13.41 -14.93 -12.25
CA GLU A 192 -14.27 -13.77 -12.52
C GLU A 192 -13.91 -12.56 -11.63
N ALA A 193 -13.45 -12.84 -10.40
CA ALA A 193 -13.01 -11.83 -9.45
C ALA A 193 -11.65 -11.16 -9.80
N THR A 194 -10.99 -11.49 -10.92
CA THR A 194 -9.64 -11.00 -11.25
C THR A 194 -9.55 -9.47 -11.27
N LEU A 195 -10.50 -8.78 -11.92
CA LEU A 195 -10.49 -7.32 -11.98
C LEU A 195 -10.74 -6.69 -10.61
N LEU A 196 -11.67 -7.25 -9.84
CA LEU A 196 -11.95 -6.81 -8.46
C LEU A 196 -10.71 -6.99 -7.57
N PHE A 197 -10.10 -8.17 -7.61
CA PHE A 197 -8.88 -8.48 -6.90
C PHE A 197 -7.77 -7.50 -7.27
N PHE A 198 -7.52 -7.30 -8.57
CA PHE A 198 -6.45 -6.42 -9.03
C PHE A 198 -6.69 -4.97 -8.60
N ALA A 199 -7.91 -4.45 -8.73
CA ALA A 199 -8.24 -3.09 -8.33
C ALA A 199 -8.04 -2.86 -6.83
N VAL A 200 -8.50 -3.79 -5.98
CA VAL A 200 -8.31 -3.72 -4.52
C VAL A 200 -6.86 -3.92 -4.13
N ASN A 201 -6.18 -4.88 -4.74
CA ASN A 201 -4.79 -5.20 -4.44
C ASN A 201 -3.87 -4.02 -4.84
N LEU A 202 -3.99 -3.49 -6.05
CA LEU A 202 -3.18 -2.36 -6.48
C LEU A 202 -3.42 -1.14 -5.59
N VAL A 203 -4.68 -0.71 -5.42
CA VAL A 203 -5.00 0.59 -4.83
C VAL A 203 -5.00 0.57 -3.29
N LEU A 204 -5.58 -0.45 -2.66
CA LEU A 204 -5.73 -0.49 -1.21
C LEU A 204 -4.65 -1.32 -0.49
N THR A 205 -3.97 -2.22 -1.22
CA THR A 205 -2.91 -3.06 -0.64
C THR A 205 -1.53 -2.55 -1.01
N CYS A 206 -1.14 -2.63 -2.28
CA CYS A 206 0.21 -2.32 -2.74
C CYS A 206 0.57 -0.84 -2.51
N VAL A 207 -0.30 0.11 -2.87
CA VAL A 207 -0.02 1.54 -2.58
C VAL A 207 0.20 1.77 -1.08
N ALA A 208 -0.68 1.24 -0.23
CA ALA A 208 -0.59 1.46 1.22
C ALA A 208 0.65 0.79 1.83
N GLU A 209 0.94 -0.44 1.46
CA GLU A 209 2.11 -1.16 1.96
C GLU A 209 3.41 -0.54 1.47
N GLU A 210 3.53 -0.20 0.19
CA GLU A 210 4.74 0.44 -0.33
C GLU A 210 4.93 1.85 0.25
N ALA A 211 3.86 2.64 0.42
CA ALA A 211 3.93 3.92 1.10
C ALA A 211 4.40 3.78 2.55
N PHE A 212 3.97 2.73 3.27
CA PHE A 212 4.39 2.46 4.64
C PHE A 212 5.84 1.96 4.72
N PHE A 213 6.17 0.87 4.02
CA PHE A 213 7.48 0.23 4.15
C PHE A 213 8.59 0.98 3.42
N ARG A 214 8.34 1.52 2.23
CA ARG A 214 9.36 2.18 1.40
C ARG A 214 9.30 3.68 1.62
N GLY A 215 8.09 4.23 1.54
CA GLY A 215 7.83 5.65 1.66
C GLY A 215 8.05 6.22 3.06
N LEU A 216 7.65 5.51 4.12
CA LEU A 216 7.83 5.96 5.51
C LEU A 216 9.07 5.34 6.15
N ILE A 217 9.13 4.02 6.31
CA ILE A 217 10.22 3.35 7.06
C ILE A 217 11.57 3.51 6.34
N GLN A 218 11.67 3.02 5.09
CA GLN A 218 12.93 3.00 4.38
C GLN A 218 13.46 4.42 4.11
N GLU A 219 12.60 5.30 3.60
CA GLU A 219 12.89 6.73 3.40
C GLU A 219 13.36 7.43 4.67
N SER A 220 12.71 7.19 5.82
CA SER A 220 13.10 7.84 7.08
C SER A 220 14.52 7.47 7.49
N ILE A 221 14.92 6.21 7.31
CA ILE A 221 16.29 5.76 7.62
C ILE A 221 17.30 6.42 6.67
N TYR A 222 16.99 6.55 5.37
CA TYR A 222 17.84 7.29 4.43
C TYR A 222 18.02 8.76 4.85
N ARG A 223 16.98 9.39 5.40
CA ARG A 223 17.04 10.79 5.87
C ARG A 223 17.90 10.98 7.13
N LEU A 224 18.27 9.92 7.84
CA LEU A 224 19.18 10.00 9.00
C LEU A 224 20.64 10.27 8.60
N GLY A 225 21.02 9.95 7.36
CA GLY A 225 22.36 10.29 6.87
C GLY A 225 22.72 9.65 5.53
N ASN A 226 23.78 10.19 4.91
CA ASN A 226 24.18 9.86 3.54
C ASN A 226 25.24 8.73 3.44
N LYS A 227 25.62 8.11 4.56
CA LYS A 227 26.60 7.02 4.57
C LYS A 227 26.00 5.75 3.93
N PRO A 228 26.77 4.94 3.17
CA PRO A 228 26.27 3.70 2.58
C PRO A 228 25.64 2.74 3.61
N ALA A 229 26.15 2.72 4.83
CA ALA A 229 25.61 1.93 5.95
C ALA A 229 24.12 2.21 6.21
N TYR A 230 23.67 3.47 6.14
CA TYR A 230 22.24 3.79 6.29
C TYR A 230 21.42 3.23 5.13
N GLY A 231 21.99 3.13 3.94
CA GLY A 231 21.30 2.54 2.81
C GLY A 231 21.09 1.03 2.96
N TYR A 232 22.11 0.30 3.39
CA TYR A 232 21.98 -1.12 3.70
C TYR A 232 21.03 -1.37 4.88
N LEU A 233 21.12 -0.54 5.92
CA LEU A 233 20.21 -0.59 7.07
C LEU A 233 18.76 -0.35 6.64
N ALA A 234 18.51 0.67 5.81
CA ALA A 234 17.16 0.98 5.33
C ALA A 234 16.55 -0.20 4.58
N ILE A 235 17.32 -0.80 3.65
CA ILE A 235 16.89 -1.96 2.88
C ILE A 235 16.59 -3.15 3.80
N ALA A 236 17.52 -3.50 4.70
CA ALA A 236 17.38 -4.64 5.59
C ALA A 236 16.18 -4.47 6.54
N MET A 237 16.06 -3.30 7.20
CA MET A 237 14.98 -3.03 8.15
C MET A 237 13.61 -3.04 7.48
N SER A 238 13.47 -2.40 6.31
CA SER A 238 12.21 -2.39 5.57
C SER A 238 11.79 -3.80 5.14
N ALA A 239 12.74 -4.62 4.66
CA ALA A 239 12.48 -6.00 4.25
C ALA A 239 12.08 -6.93 5.41
N ILE A 240 12.79 -6.84 6.53
CA ILE A 240 12.51 -7.63 7.73
C ILE A 240 11.13 -7.27 8.28
N LEU A 241 10.84 -5.97 8.43
CA LEU A 241 9.54 -5.51 8.92
C LEU A 241 8.39 -5.90 7.98
N PHE A 242 8.63 -5.88 6.66
CA PHE A 242 7.66 -6.38 5.69
C PHE A 242 7.34 -7.85 5.96
N GLY A 243 8.33 -8.73 6.10
CA GLY A 243 8.10 -10.15 6.42
C GLY A 243 7.41 -10.37 7.77
N LEU A 244 7.82 -9.63 8.81
CA LEU A 244 7.21 -9.71 10.14
C LEU A 244 5.72 -9.36 10.13
N ALA A 245 5.31 -8.36 9.32
CA ALA A 245 3.90 -8.00 9.16
C ALA A 245 3.05 -9.13 8.52
N HIS A 246 3.69 -10.09 7.85
CA HIS A 246 3.03 -11.22 7.19
C HIS A 246 3.06 -12.52 8.01
N LEU A 247 3.57 -12.50 9.24
CA LEU A 247 3.59 -13.67 10.14
C LEU A 247 2.20 -14.27 10.40
N GLY A 248 1.13 -13.47 10.30
CA GLY A 248 -0.25 -13.95 10.41
C GLY A 248 -0.63 -15.03 9.38
N GLY A 249 0.08 -15.13 8.25
CA GLY A 249 -0.10 -16.21 7.28
C GLY A 249 0.86 -17.40 7.45
N GLY A 250 1.68 -17.41 8.50
CA GLY A 250 2.63 -18.47 8.83
C GLY A 250 4.09 -18.13 8.51
N MET A 251 5.02 -18.90 9.10
CA MET A 251 6.47 -18.67 8.98
C MET A 251 7.00 -18.73 7.54
N GLN A 252 6.50 -19.67 6.74
CA GLN A 252 6.89 -19.78 5.33
C GLN A 252 6.44 -18.55 4.53
N TYR A 253 5.23 -18.06 4.77
CA TYR A 253 4.75 -16.85 4.11
C TYR A 253 5.58 -15.62 4.53
N ALA A 254 5.87 -15.48 5.83
CA ALA A 254 6.73 -14.41 6.33
C ALA A 254 8.13 -14.45 5.70
N ALA A 255 8.74 -15.63 5.53
CA ALA A 255 10.04 -15.77 4.88
C ALA A 255 10.01 -15.35 3.40
N LEU A 256 9.01 -15.82 2.63
CA LEU A 256 8.81 -15.40 1.24
C LEU A 256 8.53 -13.91 1.13
N ALA A 257 7.72 -13.37 2.04
CA ALA A 257 7.44 -11.94 2.15
C ALA A 257 8.68 -11.13 2.50
N THR A 258 9.61 -11.62 3.34
CA THR A 258 10.91 -10.96 3.57
C THR A 258 11.74 -10.88 2.29
N VAL A 259 11.78 -11.95 1.48
CA VAL A 259 12.50 -11.95 0.20
C VAL A 259 11.87 -10.97 -0.79
N ALA A 260 10.54 -10.98 -0.92
CA ALA A 260 9.81 -9.99 -1.71
C ALA A 260 10.09 -8.57 -1.19
N GLY A 261 10.06 -8.42 0.13
CA GLY A 261 10.34 -7.21 0.88
C GLY A 261 11.69 -6.60 0.52
N LEU A 262 12.73 -7.46 0.49
CA LEU A 262 14.09 -7.12 0.11
C LEU A 262 14.18 -6.68 -1.36
N ALA A 263 13.57 -7.43 -2.27
CA ALA A 263 13.59 -7.11 -3.69
C ALA A 263 12.93 -5.75 -3.98
N TYR A 264 11.76 -5.51 -3.39
CA TYR A 264 11.05 -4.23 -3.46
C TYR A 264 11.86 -3.08 -2.84
N ALA A 265 12.51 -3.30 -1.69
CA ALA A 265 13.38 -2.30 -1.06
C ALA A 265 14.60 -1.95 -1.93
N ILE A 266 15.17 -2.93 -2.65
CA ILE A 266 16.26 -2.70 -3.62
C ILE A 266 15.76 -1.90 -4.83
N ILE A 267 14.57 -2.21 -5.37
CA ILE A 267 13.95 -1.44 -6.45
C ILE A 267 13.77 0.01 -6.01
N TYR A 268 13.20 0.23 -4.82
CA TYR A 268 13.04 1.56 -4.26
C TYR A 268 14.38 2.28 -4.03
N HIS A 269 15.42 1.58 -3.58
CA HIS A 269 16.74 2.17 -3.39
C HIS A 269 17.31 2.78 -4.69
N ARG A 270 17.04 2.17 -5.85
CA ARG A 270 17.58 2.63 -7.14
C ARG A 270 16.97 3.92 -7.65
N THR A 271 15.70 4.19 -7.34
CA THR A 271 14.96 5.33 -7.91
C THR A 271 14.52 6.33 -6.85
N ARG A 272 14.32 5.88 -5.60
CA ARG A 272 13.68 6.61 -4.49
C ARG A 272 12.25 7.04 -4.86
N ARG A 273 11.58 6.28 -5.73
CA ARG A 273 10.22 6.52 -6.25
C ARG A 273 9.35 5.29 -6.06
N LEU A 274 8.08 5.50 -5.72
CA LEU A 274 7.18 4.41 -5.32
C LEU A 274 6.51 3.67 -6.49
N GLU A 275 6.40 4.26 -7.67
CA GLU A 275 5.55 3.72 -8.75
C GLU A 275 6.00 2.34 -9.17
N TRP A 276 7.28 2.19 -9.47
CA TRP A 276 7.80 0.93 -9.98
C TRP A 276 7.85 -0.17 -8.92
N VAL A 277 7.97 0.17 -7.63
CA VAL A 277 7.86 -0.83 -6.58
C VAL A 277 6.40 -1.25 -6.37
N ILE A 278 5.45 -0.31 -6.40
CA ILE A 278 4.00 -0.59 -6.37
C ILE A 278 3.60 -1.48 -7.54
N LEU A 279 4.03 -1.12 -8.76
CA LEU A 279 3.72 -1.87 -9.97
C LEU A 279 4.36 -3.27 -9.96
N THR A 280 5.59 -3.40 -9.48
CA THR A 280 6.25 -4.73 -9.38
C THR A 280 5.52 -5.62 -8.37
N HIS A 281 5.14 -5.07 -7.21
CA HIS A 281 4.39 -5.79 -6.20
C HIS A 281 3.00 -6.20 -6.72
N ALA A 282 2.23 -5.25 -7.28
CA ALA A 282 0.91 -5.54 -7.84
C ALA A 282 0.98 -6.53 -9.02
N ALA A 283 2.00 -6.42 -9.88
CA ALA A 283 2.22 -7.36 -10.98
C ALA A 283 2.52 -8.77 -10.47
N PHE A 284 3.37 -8.92 -9.45
CA PHE A 284 3.61 -10.22 -8.84
C PHE A 284 2.34 -10.81 -8.21
N ASN A 285 1.56 -10.00 -7.48
CA ASN A 285 0.32 -10.45 -6.87
C ASN A 285 -0.71 -10.91 -7.91
N LEU A 286 -0.88 -10.16 -9.00
CA LEU A 286 -1.76 -10.54 -10.10
C LEU A 286 -1.26 -11.80 -10.81
N TYR A 287 0.04 -11.86 -11.11
CA TYR A 287 0.70 -13.02 -11.71
C TYR A 287 0.49 -14.28 -10.87
N HIS A 288 0.70 -14.18 -9.56
CA HIS A 288 0.44 -15.26 -8.61
C HIS A 288 -1.04 -15.67 -8.60
N PHE A 289 -1.95 -14.69 -8.52
CA PHE A 289 -3.39 -14.92 -8.51
C PHE A 289 -3.90 -15.68 -9.75
N VAL A 290 -3.43 -15.32 -10.94
CA VAL A 290 -3.91 -15.90 -12.20
C VAL A 290 -3.14 -17.16 -12.62
N LEU A 291 -1.86 -17.31 -12.30
CA LEU A 291 -1.06 -18.45 -12.82
C LEU A 291 -0.81 -19.58 -11.83
N PHE A 292 -1.11 -19.41 -10.54
CA PHE A 292 -0.73 -20.39 -9.49
C PHE A 292 -1.84 -20.58 -8.47
N THR A 293 -1.79 -21.65 -7.68
CA THR A 293 -2.67 -21.85 -6.51
C THR A 293 -2.68 -20.59 -5.64
N TYR A 294 -3.88 -20.07 -5.32
CA TYR A 294 -4.03 -18.82 -4.58
C TYR A 294 -5.01 -18.96 -3.43
N PRO A 295 -4.68 -18.49 -2.21
CA PRO A 295 -3.50 -17.70 -1.87
C PRO A 295 -2.25 -18.56 -1.56
N ARG A 296 -2.45 -19.84 -1.24
CA ARG A 296 -1.42 -20.87 -1.08
C ARG A 296 -2.06 -22.25 -1.02
N LEU A 297 -1.23 -23.29 -1.08
CA LEU A 297 -1.62 -24.68 -0.83
C LEU A 297 -2.14 -24.86 0.61
N ALA A 298 -3.08 -25.81 0.77
CA ALA A 298 -3.69 -26.21 2.04
C ALA A 298 -2.67 -26.76 3.05
#